data_AF-A0A954KRX8-F1
#
_entry.id   AF-A0A954KRX8-F1
#
_cell.length_a   1.000
_cell.length_b   1.000
_cell.length_c   1.000
_cell.angle_alpha   90.00
_cell.angle_beta   90.00
_cell.angle_gamma   90.00
#
_symmetry.space_group_name_H-M   'P 1'
#
loop_
_entity.id
_entity.type
_entity.pdbx_description
1 polymer ?
#
loop_
_entity_poly.entity_id
_entity_poly.type
_entity_poly.pdbx_seq_one_letter_code
_entity_poly.pdbx_strand_id
1 'polypeptide(L)'
;METDEVFQAWTSGDLEKMLQATENKTNLIDRHYLLLGIVTQTYKKRKEPGYGDLCERYARIHMQEFGEIKPALIKELDGMMPSVPTFQNLAILLTEQERFEEAIAVCNSAISHGVHDGTKSGFEGRITRVRKKMAEKK
;
A
#
# COMPACT_ATOMS: atom_id res chain seq x y z
N MET A 1 -1.69 19.54 -14.94
CA MET A 1 -1.11 18.20 -15.10
C MET A 1 -1.66 17.62 -16.40
N GLU A 2 -0.82 17.02 -17.24
CA GLU A 2 -1.27 16.35 -18.46
C GLU A 2 -2.06 15.10 -18.07
N THR A 3 -3.29 14.95 -18.57
CA THR A 3 -4.14 13.79 -18.24
C THR A 3 -3.78 12.64 -19.18
N ASP A 4 -3.08 11.64 -18.66
CA ASP A 4 -2.77 10.41 -19.40
C ASP A 4 -3.76 9.27 -19.10
N GLU A 5 -3.55 8.13 -19.74
CA GLU A 5 -4.39 6.94 -19.53
C GLU A 5 -4.38 6.43 -18.08
N VAL A 6 -3.27 6.64 -17.35
CA VAL A 6 -3.15 6.26 -15.95
C VAL A 6 -4.03 7.16 -15.08
N PHE A 7 -4.00 8.47 -15.33
CA PHE A 7 -4.90 9.43 -14.69
C PHE A 7 -6.37 9.04 -14.88
N GLN A 8 -6.77 8.74 -16.11
CA GLN A 8 -8.14 8.32 -16.41
C GLN A 8 -8.49 7.00 -15.71
N ALA A 9 -7.55 6.05 -15.64
CA ALA A 9 -7.78 4.77 -14.99
C ALA A 9 -8.00 4.92 -13.48
N TRP A 10 -7.12 5.60 -12.74
CA TRP A 10 -7.25 5.68 -11.28
C TRP A 10 -8.42 6.58 -10.85
N THR A 11 -8.73 7.63 -11.61
CA THR A 11 -9.90 8.49 -11.33
C THR A 11 -11.24 7.81 -11.66
N SER A 12 -11.26 6.81 -12.55
CA SER A 12 -12.48 6.07 -12.87
C SER A 12 -13.00 5.19 -11.74
N GLY A 13 -12.11 4.79 -10.81
CA GLY A 13 -12.43 3.83 -9.75
C GLY A 13 -12.64 2.39 -10.25
N ASP A 14 -12.42 2.11 -11.54
CA ASP A 14 -12.55 0.79 -12.13
C ASP A 14 -11.25 -0.02 -11.95
N LEU A 15 -11.34 -1.14 -11.21
CA LEU A 15 -10.18 -1.97 -10.94
C LEU A 15 -9.56 -2.57 -12.20
N GLU A 16 -10.36 -3.00 -13.18
CA GLU A 16 -9.83 -3.63 -14.39
C GLU A 16 -9.05 -2.60 -15.22
N LYS A 17 -9.57 -1.39 -15.34
CA LYS A 17 -8.86 -0.29 -16.01
C LYS A 17 -7.56 0.07 -15.30
N MET A 18 -7.58 0.12 -13.97
CA MET A 18 -6.36 0.38 -13.21
C MET A 18 -5.31 -0.71 -13.40
N LEU A 19 -5.70 -1.98 -13.40
CA LEU A 19 -4.79 -3.10 -13.63
C LEU A 19 -4.17 -3.05 -15.04
N GLN A 20 -4.96 -2.69 -16.06
CA GLN A 20 -4.44 -2.53 -17.42
C GLN A 20 -3.45 -1.38 -17.54
N ALA A 21 -3.73 -0.27 -16.85
CA ALA A 21 -2.88 0.92 -16.86
C ALA A 21 -1.54 0.74 -16.11
N THR A 22 -1.28 -0.39 -15.44
CA THR A 22 -0.03 -0.57 -14.68
C THR A 22 1.20 -0.69 -15.55
N GLU A 23 1.04 -1.03 -16.83
CA GLU A 23 2.11 -1.14 -17.83
C GLU A 23 2.46 0.23 -18.47
N ASN A 24 1.61 1.24 -18.27
CA ASN A 24 1.79 2.55 -18.86
C ASN A 24 2.77 3.40 -18.05
N LYS A 25 3.68 4.09 -18.75
CA LYS A 25 4.55 5.09 -18.15
C LYS A 25 3.72 6.33 -17.81
N THR A 26 3.86 6.81 -16.58
CA THR A 26 3.19 8.02 -16.09
C THR A 26 4.10 8.77 -15.11
N ASN A 27 3.64 9.89 -14.56
CA ASN A 27 4.33 10.60 -13.50
C ASN A 27 4.15 9.89 -12.15
N LEU A 28 5.00 10.24 -11.17
CA LEU A 28 5.04 9.60 -9.85
C LEU A 28 3.75 9.78 -9.04
N ILE A 29 3.02 10.88 -9.27
CA ILE A 29 1.78 11.19 -8.54
C ILE A 29 0.65 10.27 -9.03
N ASP A 30 0.48 10.17 -10.35
CA ASP A 30 -0.50 9.26 -10.94
C ASP A 30 -0.13 7.80 -10.69
N ARG A 31 1.16 7.46 -10.72
CA ARG A 31 1.63 6.12 -10.36
C ARG A 31 1.26 5.75 -8.92
N HIS A 32 1.42 6.69 -7.98
CA HIS A 32 1.00 6.50 -6.60
C HIS A 32 -0.50 6.22 -6.48
N TYR A 33 -1.33 7.07 -7.05
CA TYR A 33 -2.79 6.94 -6.93
C TYR A 33 -3.33 5.70 -7.64
N LEU A 34 -2.74 5.31 -8.78
CA LEU A 34 -3.03 4.05 -9.45
C LEU A 34 -2.80 2.86 -8.52
N LEU A 35 -1.59 2.73 -7.99
CA LEU A 35 -1.23 1.60 -7.14
C LEU A 35 -2.00 1.61 -5.81
N LEU A 36 -2.21 2.78 -5.22
CA LEU A 36 -3.03 2.96 -4.02
C LEU A 36 -4.48 2.52 -4.27
N GLY A 37 -5.05 2.91 -5.41
CA GLY A 37 -6.39 2.53 -5.83
C GLY A 37 -6.54 1.02 -5.96
N ILE A 38 -5.62 0.37 -6.68
CA ILE A 38 -5.60 -1.10 -6.83
C ILE A 38 -5.55 -1.77 -5.46
N VAL A 39 -4.56 -1.43 -4.63
CA VAL A 39 -4.38 -2.03 -3.29
C VAL A 39 -5.62 -1.85 -2.42
N THR A 40 -6.23 -0.66 -2.44
CA THR A 40 -7.43 -0.38 -1.64
C THR A 40 -8.61 -1.24 -2.08
N GLN A 41 -8.80 -1.42 -3.38
CA GLN A 41 -9.91 -2.22 -3.90
C GLN A 41 -9.69 -3.72 -3.70
N THR A 42 -8.49 -4.21 -3.98
CA THR A 42 -8.15 -5.62 -3.79
C THR A 42 -8.16 -6.01 -2.32
N TYR A 43 -7.73 -5.12 -1.42
CA TYR A 43 -7.78 -5.36 0.02
C TYR A 43 -9.22 -5.53 0.54
N LYS A 44 -10.17 -4.75 0.03
CA LYS A 44 -11.60 -4.90 0.38
C LYS A 44 -12.12 -6.29 0.03
N LYS A 45 -11.66 -6.84 -1.09
CA LYS A 45 -12.03 -8.17 -1.62
C LYS A 45 -11.06 -9.28 -1.21
N ARG A 46 -10.08 -9.04 -0.33
CA ARG A 46 -8.94 -9.95 -0.07
C ARG A 46 -9.29 -11.40 0.34
N LYS A 47 -10.51 -11.65 0.79
CA LYS A 47 -11.01 -12.98 1.15
C LYS A 47 -11.63 -13.74 -0.04
N GLU A 48 -11.88 -13.04 -1.15
CA GLU A 48 -12.32 -13.64 -2.40
C GLU A 48 -11.12 -14.29 -3.11
N PRO A 49 -11.33 -15.40 -3.86
CA PRO A 49 -10.26 -16.10 -4.55
C PRO A 49 -9.40 -15.15 -5.43
N GLY A 50 -8.08 -15.24 -5.27
CA GLY A 50 -7.09 -14.46 -6.05
C GLY A 50 -6.89 -13.00 -5.63
N TYR A 51 -7.85 -12.37 -4.95
CA TYR A 51 -7.73 -10.96 -4.57
C TYR A 51 -6.71 -10.70 -3.46
N GLY A 52 -6.47 -11.68 -2.58
CA GLY A 52 -5.38 -11.63 -1.60
C GLY A 52 -4.02 -11.51 -2.29
N ASP A 53 -3.74 -12.39 -3.25
CA ASP A 53 -2.47 -12.40 -4.01
C ASP A 53 -2.30 -11.12 -4.84
N LEU A 54 -3.39 -10.66 -5.46
CA LEU A 54 -3.41 -9.41 -6.21
C LEU A 54 -3.10 -8.21 -5.32
N CYS A 55 -3.72 -8.16 -4.13
CA CYS A 55 -3.47 -7.13 -3.14
C CYS A 55 -2.02 -7.13 -2.69
N GLU A 56 -1.46 -8.30 -2.39
CA GLU A 56 -0.07 -8.42 -2.00
C GLU A 56 0.87 -7.94 -3.11
N ARG A 57 0.68 -8.42 -4.34
CA ARG A 57 1.52 -8.07 -5.48
C ARG A 57 1.61 -6.55 -5.66
N TYR A 58 0.47 -5.87 -5.75
CA TYR A 58 0.46 -4.44 -6.00
C TYR A 58 0.86 -3.61 -4.79
N ALA A 59 0.64 -4.11 -3.57
CA ALA A 59 1.17 -3.46 -2.37
C ALA A 59 2.70 -3.51 -2.33
N ARG A 60 3.32 -4.64 -2.71
CA ARG A 60 4.77 -4.77 -2.81
C ARG A 60 5.37 -3.87 -3.89
N ILE A 61 4.75 -3.81 -5.07
CA ILE A 61 5.15 -2.89 -6.15
C ILE A 61 5.11 -1.45 -5.63
N HIS A 62 4.02 -1.04 -5.01
CA HIS A 62 3.89 0.30 -4.45
C HIS A 62 4.95 0.59 -3.39
N MET A 63 5.22 -0.34 -2.47
CA MET A 63 6.27 -0.17 -1.47
C MET A 63 7.68 -0.06 -2.08
N GLN A 64 7.98 -0.86 -3.11
CA GLN A 64 9.25 -0.81 -3.82
C GLN A 64 9.47 0.54 -4.52
N GLU A 65 8.44 1.06 -5.16
CA GLU A 65 8.48 2.36 -5.85
C GLU A 65 8.35 3.55 -4.88
N PHE A 66 7.98 3.31 -3.62
CA PHE A 66 7.64 4.38 -2.68
C PHE A 66 8.80 5.32 -2.37
N GLY A 67 10.04 4.84 -2.41
CA GLY A 67 11.22 5.67 -2.21
C GLY A 67 11.34 6.81 -3.22
N GLU A 68 10.95 6.56 -4.47
CA GLU A 68 10.96 7.55 -5.56
C GLU A 68 9.67 8.39 -5.57
N ILE A 69 8.53 7.76 -5.27
CA ILE A 69 7.23 8.41 -5.20
C ILE A 69 7.17 9.45 -4.06
N LYS A 70 7.71 9.10 -2.88
CA LYS A 70 7.56 9.90 -1.65
C LYS A 70 8.03 11.36 -1.81
N PRO A 71 9.22 11.67 -2.34
CA PRO A 71 9.64 13.06 -2.55
C PRO A 71 8.70 13.85 -3.46
N ALA A 72 8.16 13.23 -4.51
CA ALA A 72 7.21 13.87 -5.42
C ALA A 72 5.90 14.19 -4.70
N LEU A 73 5.37 13.25 -3.91
CA LEU A 73 4.15 13.47 -3.11
C LEU A 73 4.33 14.57 -2.06
N ILE A 74 5.44 14.58 -1.33
CA ILE A 74 5.72 15.62 -0.33
C ILE A 74 5.77 16.99 -1.00
N LYS A 75 6.38 17.09 -2.18
CA LYS A 75 6.41 18.34 -2.95
C LYS A 75 5.02 18.78 -3.40
N GLU A 76 4.19 17.85 -3.89
CA GLU A 76 2.82 18.13 -4.34
C GLU A 76 1.91 18.56 -3.18
N LEU A 77 2.17 18.06 -1.97
CA LEU A 77 1.36 18.32 -0.77
C LEU A 77 1.97 19.38 0.16
N ASP A 78 2.71 20.35 -0.40
CA ASP A 78 3.30 21.47 0.35
C ASP A 78 4.11 21.06 1.59
N GLY A 79 4.88 19.97 1.46
CA GLY A 79 5.72 19.43 2.53
C GLY A 79 5.02 18.41 3.45
N MET A 80 3.73 18.13 3.24
CA MET A 80 2.99 17.18 4.07
C MET A 80 3.15 15.74 3.59
N MET A 81 3.29 14.81 4.54
CA MET A 81 3.31 13.38 4.27
C MET A 81 1.88 12.87 4.08
N PRO A 82 1.52 12.28 2.92
CA PRO A 82 0.19 11.72 2.75
C PRO A 82 -0.01 10.45 3.59
N SER A 83 -1.28 10.15 3.86
CA SER A 83 -1.66 8.83 4.34
C SER A 83 -1.45 7.79 3.24
N VAL A 84 -0.66 6.75 3.53
CA VAL A 84 -0.37 5.67 2.59
C VAL A 84 -0.81 4.34 3.21
N PRO A 85 -2.11 4.00 3.12
CA PRO A 85 -2.65 2.81 3.77
C PRO A 85 -2.13 1.49 3.18
N THR A 86 -1.39 1.52 2.07
CA THR A 86 -0.71 0.36 1.47
C THR A 86 0.05 -0.48 2.49
N PHE A 87 0.91 0.16 3.29
CA PHE A 87 1.72 -0.53 4.30
C PHE A 87 0.84 -1.22 5.35
N GLN A 88 -0.22 -0.53 5.80
CA GLN A 88 -1.17 -1.07 6.76
C GLN A 88 -1.95 -2.25 6.18
N ASN A 89 -2.49 -2.11 4.96
CA ASN A 89 -3.27 -3.15 4.30
C ASN A 89 -2.44 -4.41 4.08
N LEU A 90 -1.20 -4.28 3.62
CA LEU A 90 -0.30 -5.40 3.43
C LEU A 90 0.08 -6.06 4.77
N ALA A 91 0.41 -5.28 5.80
CA ALA A 91 0.71 -5.83 7.12
C ALA A 91 -0.47 -6.61 7.71
N ILE A 92 -1.70 -6.13 7.53
CA ILE A 92 -2.90 -6.86 7.98
C ILE A 92 -3.08 -8.15 7.18
N LEU A 93 -3.00 -8.08 5.84
CA LEU A 93 -3.14 -9.24 4.96
C LEU A 93 -2.14 -10.35 5.32
N LEU A 94 -0.86 -10.01 5.46
CA LEU A 94 0.19 -10.95 5.84
C LEU A 94 -0.06 -11.55 7.23
N THR A 95 -0.55 -10.74 8.18
CA THR A 95 -0.91 -11.24 9.51
C THR A 95 -2.11 -12.21 9.46
N GLU A 96 -3.11 -11.94 8.61
CA GLU A 96 -4.26 -12.83 8.39
C GLU A 96 -3.81 -14.17 7.77
N GLN A 97 -2.73 -14.15 6.97
CA GLN A 97 -2.10 -15.33 6.36
C GLN A 97 -1.02 -15.97 7.26
N GLU A 98 -0.89 -15.55 8.52
CA GLU A 98 0.11 -16.04 9.48
C GLU A 98 1.59 -15.84 9.05
N ARG A 99 1.83 -14.93 8.10
CA ARG A 99 3.16 -14.52 7.63
C ARG A 99 3.70 -13.37 8.47
N PHE A 100 3.92 -13.66 9.75
CA PHE A 100 4.16 -12.64 10.78
C PHE A 100 5.46 -11.85 10.58
N GLU A 101 6.55 -12.51 10.18
CA GLU A 101 7.85 -11.88 9.95
C GLU A 101 7.76 -10.86 8.82
N GLU A 102 7.06 -11.20 7.74
CA GLU A 102 6.84 -10.30 6.61
C GLU A 102 5.94 -9.13 7.00
N ALA A 103 4.89 -9.37 7.80
CA ALA A 103 4.04 -8.30 8.33
C ALA A 103 4.84 -7.30 9.19
N ILE A 104 5.78 -7.78 10.01
CA ILE A 104 6.68 -6.94 10.80
C ILE A 104 7.64 -6.16 9.88
N ALA A 105 8.20 -6.80 8.85
CA ALA A 105 9.08 -6.13 7.89
C ALA A 105 8.36 -4.98 7.16
N VAL A 106 7.10 -5.17 6.78
CA VAL A 106 6.26 -4.10 6.19
C VAL A 106 6.06 -2.93 7.15
N CYS A 107 5.79 -3.22 8.43
CA CYS A 107 5.65 -2.16 9.44
C CYS A 107 6.96 -1.38 9.64
N ASN A 108 8.10 -2.07 9.70
CA ASN A 108 9.41 -1.44 9.81
C ASN A 108 9.74 -0.57 8.59
N SER A 109 9.38 -1.02 7.39
CA SER A 109 9.53 -0.23 6.16
C SER A 109 8.70 1.05 6.24
N ALA A 110 7.46 0.99 6.70
CA ALA A 110 6.61 2.16 6.88
C ALA A 110 7.23 3.18 7.86
N ILE A 111 7.76 2.71 8.99
CA ILE A 111 8.49 3.53 9.98
C ILE A 111 9.71 4.19 9.34
N SER A 112 10.51 3.44 8.57
CA SER A 112 11.70 3.97 7.89
C SER A 112 11.37 5.07 6.87
N HIS A 113 10.19 4.98 6.24
CA HIS A 113 9.69 6.02 5.34
C HIS A 113 8.98 7.17 6.08
N GLY A 114 8.84 7.13 7.40
CA GLY A 114 8.11 8.14 8.18
C GLY A 114 6.60 8.13 7.91
N VAL A 115 6.05 7.00 7.43
CA VAL A 115 4.61 6.81 7.22
C VAL A 115 3.98 6.48 8.56
N HIS A 116 2.92 7.19 8.92
CA HIS A 116 2.14 6.91 10.13
C HIS A 116 0.81 6.23 9.76
N ASP A 117 0.38 5.23 10.53
CA ASP A 117 -0.81 4.41 10.22
C ASP A 117 -2.15 5.01 10.71
N GLY A 118 -2.12 6.27 11.16
CA GLY A 118 -3.28 7.01 11.66
C GLY A 118 -3.79 6.57 13.04
N THR A 119 -3.19 5.55 13.67
CA THR A 119 -3.57 5.10 15.02
C THR A 119 -2.72 5.78 16.10
N LYS A 120 -3.22 5.86 17.34
CA LYS A 120 -2.46 6.44 18.47
C LYS A 120 -1.06 5.84 18.66
N SER A 121 -0.88 4.57 18.30
CA SER A 121 0.34 3.80 18.55
C SER A 121 1.19 3.55 17.29
N GLY A 122 0.78 4.06 16.13
CA GLY A 122 1.50 3.84 14.88
C GLY A 122 1.72 2.37 14.49
N PHE A 123 2.73 2.18 13.65
CA PHE A 123 3.20 0.86 13.23
C PHE A 123 3.90 0.08 14.35
N GLU A 124 4.42 0.76 15.36
CA GLU A 124 5.04 0.18 16.57
C GLU A 124 4.01 -0.64 17.36
N GLY A 125 2.82 -0.07 17.57
CA GLY A 125 1.70 -0.78 18.18
C GLY A 125 1.24 -1.97 17.33
N ARG A 126 1.31 -1.85 16.00
CA ARG A 126 0.99 -2.96 15.08
C ARG A 126 2.00 -4.09 15.21
N ILE A 127 3.29 -3.80 15.20
CA ILE A 127 4.36 -4.79 15.41
C ILE A 127 4.13 -5.55 16.71
N THR A 128 3.77 -4.85 17.78
CA THR A 128 3.46 -5.48 19.08
C THR A 128 2.30 -6.47 18.98
N ARG A 129 1.21 -6.10 18.30
CA ARG A 129 0.05 -6.99 18.07
C ARG A 129 0.41 -8.20 17.19
N VAL A 130 1.23 -7.99 16.16
CA VAL A 130 1.69 -9.08 15.27
C VAL A 130 2.56 -10.08 16.04
N ARG A 131 3.53 -9.60 16.84
CA ARG A 131 4.38 -10.44 17.70
C ARG A 131 3.57 -11.25 18.71
N LYS A 132 2.52 -10.65 19.29
CA LYS A 132 1.61 -11.37 20.19
C LYS A 132 0.91 -12.53 19.48
N LYS A 133 0.32 -12.28 18.29
CA LYS A 133 -0.31 -13.35 17.49
C LYS A 133 0.66 -14.44 17.07
N MET A 134 1.88 -14.06 16.70
CA MET A 134 2.95 -15.01 16.35
C MET A 134 3.30 -15.93 17.53
N ALA A 135 3.31 -15.42 18.76
CA ALA A 135 3.55 -16.22 19.95
C ALA A 135 2.38 -17.15 20.31
N GLU A 136 1.13 -16.76 20.00
CA GLU A 136 -0.08 -17.58 20.22
C GLU A 136 -0.21 -18.75 19.23
N LYS A 137 0.53 -18.72 18.11
CA LYS A 137 0.51 -19.73 17.04
C LYS A 137 1.67 -20.73 17.10
N LYS A 138 2.63 -20.51 18.00
CA LYS A 138 3.71 -21.46 18.30
C LYS A 138 3.26 -22.47 19.34
#